data_AF-F7UZN1-F1
#
_entry.id   AF-F7UZN1-F1
#
_cell.length_a   1.000
_cell.length_b   1.000
_cell.length_c   1.000
_cell.angle_alpha   90.00
_cell.angle_beta   90.00
_cell.angle_gamma   90.00
#
_symmetry.space_group_name_H-M   'P 1'
#
loop_
_entity.id
_entity.type
_entity.pdbx_description
1 polymer ?
#
loop_
_entity_poly.entity_id
_entity_poly.type
_entity_poly.pdbx_seq_one_letter_code
_entity_poly.pdbx_strand_id
1 'polypeptide(L)'
;MTKWTLGVVLCDLVLAVVINTSAMLLSGAAITFASWYPGTASAFFTNVLLQLIVPVPAIGQAISRPLADSKARFVLSVFVENLIFVTCISFTMAVLQAGDRPVLDVWLQTYVQLMIVGYLTSLVLWMVSNYKTDAAKSAIASK
;
A
#
# COMPACT_ATOMS: atom_id res chain seq x y z
N MET A 1 -6.38 -4.97 -15.66
CA MET A 1 -5.87 -5.91 -14.63
C MET A 1 -4.41 -5.60 -14.34
N THR A 2 -3.99 -5.70 -13.09
CA THR A 2 -2.60 -5.45 -12.68
C THR A 2 -1.66 -6.46 -13.35
N LYS A 3 -0.49 -6.01 -13.83
CA LYS A 3 0.55 -6.92 -14.33
C LYS A 3 1.36 -7.41 -13.14
N TRP A 4 1.21 -8.69 -12.81
CA TRP A 4 1.90 -9.31 -11.69
C TRP A 4 3.37 -9.53 -12.06
N THR A 5 4.23 -8.63 -11.60
CA THR A 5 5.68 -8.77 -11.67
C THR A 5 6.24 -9.02 -10.28
N LEU A 6 7.43 -9.61 -10.19
CA LEU A 6 8.11 -9.80 -8.90
C LEU A 6 8.23 -8.48 -8.11
N GLY A 7 8.47 -7.37 -8.81
CA GLY A 7 8.55 -6.05 -8.19
C GLY A 7 7.23 -5.61 -7.53
N VAL A 8 6.09 -5.85 -8.19
CA VAL A 8 4.76 -5.55 -7.63
C VAL A 8 4.51 -6.37 -6.37
N VAL A 9 4.76 -7.68 -6.43
CA VAL A 9 4.57 -8.59 -5.29
C VAL A 9 5.44 -8.17 -4.10
N LEU A 10 6.70 -7.79 -4.35
CA LEU A 10 7.60 -7.31 -3.29
C LEU A 10 7.12 -5.98 -2.69
N CYS A 11 6.65 -5.04 -3.51
CA CYS A 11 6.08 -3.79 -3.03
C CYS A 11 4.84 -4.05 -2.15
N ASP A 12 3.96 -4.97 -2.56
CA ASP A 12 2.77 -5.33 -1.80
C ASP A 12 3.12 -5.99 -0.46
N LEU A 13 4.14 -6.84 -0.44
CA LEU A 13 4.65 -7.46 0.78
C LEU A 13 5.19 -6.40 1.74
N VAL A 14 6.00 -5.47 1.25
CA VAL A 14 6.54 -4.38 2.08
C VAL A 14 5.41 -3.49 2.60
N LEU A 15 4.46 -3.13 1.76
CA LEU A 15 3.32 -2.32 2.16
C LEU A 15 2.48 -3.02 3.23
N ALA A 16 2.22 -4.33 3.07
CA ALA A 16 1.50 -5.13 4.06
C ALA A 16 2.21 -5.17 5.42
N VAL A 17 3.54 -5.39 5.41
CA VAL A 17 4.37 -5.35 6.62
C VAL A 17 4.27 -3.99 7.30
N VAL A 18 4.47 -2.90 6.55
CA VAL A 18 4.47 -1.54 7.09
C VAL A 18 3.10 -1.19 7.66
N ILE A 19 2.01 -1.38 6.91
CA ILE A 19 0.66 -1.02 7.33
C ILE A 19 0.24 -1.82 8.56
N ASN A 20 0.44 -3.15 8.58
CA ASN A 20 0.07 -3.96 9.73
C ASN A 20 0.89 -3.56 10.98
N THR A 21 2.21 -3.40 10.82
CA THR A 21 3.09 -3.01 11.94
C THR A 21 2.71 -1.63 12.48
N SER A 22 2.48 -0.65 11.59
CA SER A 22 2.03 0.68 11.99
C SER A 22 0.67 0.65 12.68
N ALA A 23 -0.27 -0.17 12.21
CA ALA A 23 -1.59 -0.29 12.83
C ALA A 23 -1.46 -0.80 14.27
N MET A 24 -0.68 -1.86 14.47
CA MET A 24 -0.43 -2.42 15.80
C MET A 24 0.29 -1.44 16.73
N LEU A 25 1.25 -0.67 16.22
CA LEU A 25 1.94 0.37 17.00
C LEU A 25 0.99 1.51 17.41
N LEU A 26 0.18 1.99 16.48
CA LEU A 26 -0.76 3.09 16.71
C LEU A 26 -1.91 2.69 17.63
N SER A 27 -2.36 1.44 17.59
CA SER A 27 -3.41 0.91 18.46
C SER A 27 -2.90 0.41 19.81
N GLY A 28 -1.58 0.38 20.02
CA GLY A 28 -0.96 -0.20 21.21
C GLY A 28 -1.10 -1.72 21.32
N ALA A 29 -1.35 -2.42 20.20
CA ALA A 29 -1.48 -3.88 20.19
C ALA A 29 -0.11 -4.57 20.37
N ALA A 30 -0.10 -5.69 21.09
CA ALA A 30 1.12 -6.45 21.32
C ALA A 30 1.65 -7.06 20.01
N ILE A 31 2.89 -6.71 19.66
CA ILE A 31 3.61 -7.29 18.51
C ILE A 31 4.24 -8.61 18.94
N THR A 32 3.51 -9.69 18.74
CA THR A 32 3.98 -11.07 18.95
C THR A 32 3.92 -11.83 17.64
N PHE A 33 4.66 -12.93 17.50
CA PHE A 33 4.58 -13.74 16.28
C PHE A 33 3.15 -14.20 15.97
N ALA A 34 2.39 -14.60 17.01
CA ALA A 34 1.03 -15.10 16.89
C ALA A 34 0.01 -14.02 16.45
N SER A 35 0.26 -12.73 16.71
CA SER A 35 -0.62 -11.62 16.30
C SER A 35 -0.13 -10.93 15.03
N TRP A 36 1.17 -10.68 14.94
CA TRP A 36 1.77 -9.93 13.84
C TRP A 36 1.82 -10.71 12.54
N TYR A 37 2.18 -11.99 12.58
CA TYR A 37 2.33 -12.79 11.35
C TYR A 37 0.98 -12.99 10.63
N PRO A 38 -0.12 -13.42 11.31
CA PRO A 38 -1.42 -13.52 10.68
C PRO A 38 -1.97 -12.16 10.21
N GLY A 39 -1.71 -11.08 10.94
CA GLY A 39 -2.11 -9.73 10.54
C GLY A 39 -1.42 -9.26 9.25
N THR A 40 -0.09 -9.44 9.17
CA THR A 40 0.69 -9.11 7.98
C THR A 40 0.28 -9.98 6.78
N ALA A 41 0.08 -11.28 6.99
CA ALA A 41 -0.40 -12.18 5.95
C ALA A 41 -1.79 -11.75 5.44
N SER A 42 -2.71 -11.41 6.35
CA SER A 42 -4.05 -10.95 6.00
C SER A 42 -4.01 -9.65 5.18
N ALA A 43 -3.16 -8.69 5.56
CA ALA A 43 -2.94 -7.47 4.81
C ALA A 43 -2.41 -7.74 3.39
N PHE A 44 -1.44 -8.65 3.25
CA PHE A 44 -0.88 -9.03 1.95
C PHE A 44 -1.91 -9.73 1.05
N PHE A 45 -2.63 -10.73 1.57
CA PHE A 45 -3.65 -11.44 0.80
C PHE A 45 -4.83 -10.54 0.44
N THR A 46 -5.18 -9.57 1.28
CA THR A 46 -6.19 -8.55 0.96
C THR A 46 -5.74 -7.72 -0.24
N ASN A 47 -4.48 -7.28 -0.29
CA ASN A 47 -3.94 -6.58 -1.47
C ASN A 47 -4.00 -7.43 -2.73
N VAL A 48 -3.58 -8.69 -2.64
CA VAL A 48 -3.65 -9.65 -3.74
C VAL A 48 -5.08 -9.77 -4.28
N LEU A 49 -6.06 -10.00 -3.41
CA LEU A 49 -7.46 -10.15 -3.79
C LEU A 49 -8.01 -8.86 -4.42
N LEU A 50 -7.68 -7.70 -3.86
CA LEU A 50 -8.10 -6.41 -4.43
C LEU A 50 -7.55 -6.20 -5.83
N GLN A 51 -6.31 -6.58 -6.12
CA GLN A 51 -5.74 -6.45 -7.46
C GLN A 51 -6.41 -7.35 -8.51
N LEU A 52 -7.02 -8.46 -8.08
CA LEU A 52 -7.78 -9.35 -8.95
C LEU A 52 -9.16 -8.79 -9.29
N ILE A 53 -9.79 -8.11 -8.34
CA ILE A 53 -11.18 -7.63 -8.45
C ILE A 53 -11.24 -6.20 -8.98
N VAL A 54 -10.35 -5.34 -8.49
CA VAL A 54 -10.38 -3.89 -8.72
C VAL A 54 -9.24 -3.50 -9.67
N PRO A 55 -9.55 -2.82 -10.80
CA PRO A 55 -8.52 -2.33 -11.71
C PRO A 55 -7.88 -1.04 -11.16
N VAL A 56 -7.26 -1.12 -9.98
CA VAL A 56 -6.69 0.01 -9.24
C VAL A 56 -5.78 0.92 -10.08
N PRO A 57 -4.84 0.39 -10.90
CA PRO A 57 -4.01 1.24 -11.76
C PRO A 57 -4.82 2.01 -12.83
N ALA A 58 -5.90 1.43 -13.34
CA ALA A 58 -6.76 2.12 -14.31
C ALA A 58 -7.55 3.26 -13.65
N ILE A 59 -7.97 3.07 -12.41
CA ILE A 59 -8.65 4.10 -11.60
C ILE A 59 -7.69 5.26 -11.32
N GLY A 60 -6.46 4.97 -10.88
CA GLY A 60 -5.42 5.98 -10.66
C GLY A 60 -5.12 6.80 -11.93
N GLN A 61 -5.01 6.13 -13.08
CA GLN A 61 -4.80 6.79 -14.37
C GLN A 61 -6.01 7.62 -14.83
N ALA A 62 -7.23 7.13 -14.58
CA ALA A 62 -8.45 7.84 -14.94
C ALA A 62 -8.61 9.12 -14.11
N ILE A 63 -8.37 9.05 -12.80
CA ILE A 63 -8.49 10.19 -11.88
C ILE A 63 -7.36 11.20 -12.10
N SER A 64 -6.13 10.73 -12.41
CA SER A 64 -5.00 11.61 -12.71
C SER A 64 -5.03 12.21 -14.11
N ARG A 65 -5.97 11.79 -14.97
CA ARG A 65 -6.08 12.24 -16.38
C ARG A 65 -6.12 13.77 -16.57
N PRO A 66 -6.76 14.59 -15.70
CA PRO A 66 -6.74 16.04 -15.83
C PRO A 66 -5.35 16.68 -15.66
N LEU A 67 -4.38 15.96 -15.06
CA LEU A 67 -3.02 16.43 -14.85
C LEU A 67 -2.04 15.87 -15.89
N ALA A 68 -2.52 15.44 -17.07
CA ALA A 68 -1.77 14.67 -18.06
C ALA A 68 -0.34 15.18 -18.34
N ASP A 69 -0.16 16.50 -18.37
CA ASP A 69 1.09 17.19 -18.74
C ASP A 69 2.00 17.54 -17.55
N SER A 70 1.63 17.15 -16.33
CA SER A 70 2.37 17.49 -15.11
C SER A 70 2.97 16.27 -14.43
N LYS A 71 4.14 16.44 -13.80
CA LYS A 71 4.73 15.45 -12.88
C LYS A 71 3.79 15.13 -11.71
N ALA A 72 2.85 16.02 -11.39
CA ALA A 72 1.81 15.82 -10.38
C ALA A 72 0.82 14.70 -10.75
N ARG A 73 0.70 14.32 -12.03
CA ARG A 73 -0.12 13.19 -12.47
C ARG A 73 0.26 11.90 -11.76
N PHE A 74 1.56 11.63 -11.73
CA PHE A 74 2.10 10.40 -11.15
C PHE A 74 1.85 10.37 -9.64
N VAL A 75 2.18 11.48 -8.97
CA VAL A 75 1.96 11.68 -7.53
C VAL A 75 0.50 11.42 -7.16
N LEU A 76 -0.43 11.97 -7.94
CA LEU A 76 -1.86 11.76 -7.73
C LEU A 76 -2.31 10.32 -8.03
N SER A 77 -1.78 9.69 -9.09
CA SER A 77 -2.09 8.28 -9.38
C SER A 77 -1.66 7.37 -8.22
N VAL A 78 -0.43 7.53 -7.73
CA VAL A 78 0.09 6.77 -6.59
C VAL A 78 -0.73 7.04 -5.33
N PHE A 79 -1.12 8.29 -5.10
CA PHE A 79 -1.97 8.63 -3.97
C PHE A 79 -3.32 7.91 -4.04
N VAL A 80 -3.98 7.92 -5.20
CA VAL A 80 -5.28 7.25 -5.40
C VAL A 80 -5.16 5.74 -5.24
N GLU A 81 -4.11 5.14 -5.83
CA GLU A 81 -3.87 3.70 -5.72
C GLU A 81 -3.62 3.30 -4.27
N ASN A 82 -2.74 4.04 -3.57
CA ASN A 82 -2.48 3.84 -2.15
C ASN A 82 -3.72 4.06 -1.29
N LEU A 83 -4.55 5.07 -1.60
CA LEU A 83 -5.79 5.33 -0.89
C LEU A 83 -6.70 4.12 -0.93
N ILE A 84 -6.88 3.48 -2.10
CA ILE A 84 -7.72 2.28 -2.24
C ILE A 84 -7.14 1.12 -1.42
N PHE A 85 -5.85 0.81 -1.59
CA PHE A 85 -5.22 -0.32 -0.89
C PHE A 85 -5.21 -0.12 0.62
N VAL A 86 -4.75 1.03 1.10
CA VAL A 86 -4.67 1.30 2.54
C VAL A 86 -6.06 1.35 3.17
N THR A 87 -7.07 1.90 2.49
CA THR A 87 -8.47 1.87 2.97
C THR A 87 -8.91 0.44 3.22
N CYS A 88 -8.80 -0.43 2.22
CA CYS A 88 -9.27 -1.80 2.35
C CYS A 88 -8.45 -2.60 3.38
N ILE A 89 -7.11 -2.53 3.35
CA ILE A 89 -6.26 -3.24 4.32
C ILE A 89 -6.54 -2.76 5.75
N SER A 90 -6.52 -1.45 5.98
CA SER A 90 -6.71 -0.90 7.33
C SER A 90 -8.09 -1.21 7.87
N PHE A 91 -9.11 -1.25 7.01
CA PHE A 91 -10.45 -1.67 7.39
C PHE A 91 -10.49 -3.16 7.77
N THR A 92 -9.86 -4.04 6.99
CA THR A 92 -9.73 -5.46 7.34
C THR A 92 -9.03 -5.64 8.69
N MET A 93 -7.97 -4.87 8.96
CA MET A 93 -7.28 -4.92 10.26
C MET A 93 -8.16 -4.42 11.39
N ALA A 94 -8.93 -3.35 11.18
CA ALA A 94 -9.89 -2.88 12.16
C ALA A 94 -10.95 -3.96 12.46
N VAL A 95 -11.45 -4.69 11.46
CA VAL A 95 -12.36 -5.82 11.66
C VAL A 95 -11.73 -6.90 12.55
N LEU A 96 -10.46 -7.24 12.30
CA LEU A 96 -9.75 -8.26 13.08
C LEU A 96 -9.43 -7.81 14.52
N GLN A 97 -9.27 -6.50 14.75
CA GLN A 97 -8.82 -5.94 16.03
C GLN A 97 -9.94 -5.27 16.85
N ALA A 98 -11.14 -5.14 16.30
CA ALA A 98 -12.24 -4.43 16.95
C ALA A 98 -12.68 -5.07 18.27
N GLY A 99 -12.66 -6.42 18.34
CA GLY A 99 -13.23 -7.14 19.48
C GLY A 99 -14.69 -6.75 19.67
N ASP A 100 -15.04 -6.29 20.88
CA ASP A 100 -16.39 -5.81 21.22
C ASP A 100 -16.64 -4.32 20.87
N ARG A 101 -15.65 -3.62 20.32
CA ARG A 101 -15.78 -2.19 19.96
C ARG A 101 -16.37 -2.02 18.55
N PRO A 102 -17.03 -0.89 18.26
CA PRO A 102 -17.44 -0.57 16.89
C PRO A 102 -16.24 -0.51 15.95
N VAL A 103 -16.27 -1.29 14.86
CA VAL A 103 -15.18 -1.39 13.87
C VAL A 103 -14.81 -0.02 13.29
N LEU A 104 -15.81 0.80 12.99
CA LEU A 104 -15.60 2.13 12.41
C LEU A 104 -14.82 3.06 13.35
N ASP A 105 -15.05 2.98 14.66
CA ASP A 105 -14.34 3.81 15.63
C ASP A 105 -12.87 3.40 15.72
N VAL A 106 -12.62 2.09 15.78
CA VAL A 106 -11.25 1.53 15.79
C VAL A 106 -10.50 1.88 14.50
N TRP A 107 -11.20 1.82 13.36
CA TRP A 107 -10.65 2.17 12.07
C TRP A 107 -10.29 3.65 11.99
N LEU A 108 -11.24 4.55 12.26
CA LEU A 108 -11.06 6.00 12.13
C LEU A 108 -9.97 6.56 13.05
N GLN A 109 -9.71 5.93 14.21
CA GLN A 109 -8.64 6.33 15.13
C GLN A 109 -7.23 6.25 14.53
N THR A 110 -7.00 5.29 13.63
CA THR A 110 -5.67 5.02 13.05
C THR A 110 -5.61 5.27 11.55
N TYR A 111 -6.77 5.41 10.89
CA TYR A 111 -6.89 5.47 9.43
C TYR A 111 -6.07 6.59 8.79
N VAL A 112 -6.14 7.82 9.32
CA VAL A 112 -5.44 8.96 8.72
C VAL A 112 -3.93 8.77 8.79
N GLN A 113 -3.42 8.30 9.93
CA GLN A 113 -2.01 8.02 10.13
C GLN A 113 -1.54 6.89 9.21
N LEU A 114 -2.33 5.81 9.09
CA LEU A 114 -2.03 4.69 8.19
C LEU A 114 -2.01 5.12 6.71
N MET A 115 -2.93 6.00 6.31
CA MET A 115 -2.97 6.55 4.96
C MET A 115 -1.68 7.33 4.64
N ILE A 116 -1.23 8.18 5.56
CA ILE A 116 0.02 8.93 5.42
C ILE A 116 1.21 7.97 5.34
N VAL A 117 1.31 7.00 6.24
CA VAL A 117 2.42 6.03 6.27
C VAL A 117 2.46 5.20 4.98
N GLY A 118 1.33 4.68 4.52
CA GLY A 118 1.24 3.92 3.28
C GLY A 118 1.63 4.76 2.07
N TYR A 119 1.22 6.02 2.04
CA TYR A 119 1.54 6.91 0.93
C TYR A 119 3.04 7.21 0.86
N LEU A 120 3.66 7.57 1.99
CA LEU A 120 5.11 7.78 2.07
C LEU A 120 5.89 6.52 1.69
N THR A 121 5.43 5.35 2.15
CA THR A 121 6.04 4.06 1.79
C THR A 121 5.97 3.80 0.30
N SER A 122 4.81 4.06 -0.33
CA SER A 122 4.62 3.91 -1.78
C SER A 122 5.54 4.84 -2.59
N LEU A 123 5.72 6.08 -2.14
CA LEU A 123 6.67 7.02 -2.77
C LEU A 123 8.11 6.53 -2.66
N VAL A 124 8.52 6.02 -1.49
CA VAL A 124 9.87 5.47 -1.28
C VAL A 124 10.11 4.24 -2.14
N LEU A 125 9.17 3.29 -2.16
CA LEU A 125 9.25 2.10 -3.01
C LEU A 125 9.39 2.46 -4.49
N TRP A 126 8.65 3.47 -4.93
CA TRP A 126 8.78 3.98 -6.29
C TRP A 126 10.17 4.58 -6.57
N MET A 127 10.68 5.44 -5.68
CA MET A 127 12.01 6.02 -5.84
C MET A 127 13.10 4.94 -5.96
N VAL A 128 13.02 3.90 -5.13
CA VAL A 128 13.96 2.77 -5.16
C VAL A 128 13.84 1.96 -6.46
N SER A 129 12.61 1.70 -6.92
CA SER A 129 12.37 0.97 -8.17
C SER A 129 12.90 1.73 -9.39
N ASN A 130 12.71 3.04 -9.43
CA ASN A 130 13.21 3.88 -10.53
C ASN A 130 14.73 4.02 -10.51
N TYR A 131 15.33 4.18 -9.32
CA TYR A 131 16.79 4.24 -9.19
C TYR A 131 17.46 2.99 -9.78
N LYS A 132 16.91 1.79 -9.52
CA LYS A 132 17.43 0.55 -10.12
C LYS A 132 17.29 0.51 -11.64
N THR A 133 16.21 1.08 -12.18
CA THR A 133 15.96 1.12 -13.62
C THR A 133 16.95 2.04 -14.34
N ASP A 134 17.27 3.18 -13.74
CA ASP A 134 18.22 4.15 -14.30
C ASP A 134 19.68 3.66 -14.19
N ALA A 135 20.02 3.01 -13.07
CA ALA A 135 21.31 2.33 -12.90
C ALA A 135 21.51 1.19 -13.92
N ALA A 136 20.48 0.38 -14.16
CA ALA A 136 20.52 -0.71 -15.13
C ALA A 136 20.66 -0.20 -16.58
N LYS A 137 19.96 0.88 -16.95
CA LYS A 137 20.09 1.51 -18.27
C LYS A 137 21.49 2.09 -18.50
N SER A 138 22.07 2.73 -17.49
CA SER A 138 23.41 3.33 -17.57
C SER A 138 24.50 2.27 -17.75
N ALA A 139 24.36 1.10 -17.11
CA ALA A 139 25.31 -0.01 -17.24
C ALA A 139 25.26 -0.73 -18.60
N ILE A 140 24.13 -0.63 -19.32
CA ILE A 140 23.98 -1.17 -20.68
C ILE A 140 24.50 -0.17 -21.72
N ALA A 141 24.31 1.13 -21.51
CA ALA A 141 24.80 2.17 -22.42
C ALA A 141 26.33 2.36 -22.40
N SER A 142 27.02 1.85 -21.37
CA SER A 142 28.48 1.87 -21.26
C SER A 142 29.18 0.61 -21.81
N LYS A 143 28.43 -0.30 -22.43
CA LYS A 143 28.94 -1.50 -23.11
C LYS A 143 28.75 -1.36 -24.62
#